data_AF-A0A838QS47-F1
#
_entry.id   AF-A0A838QS47-F1
#
_cell.length_a   1.000
_cell.length_b   1.000
_cell.length_c   1.000
_cell.angle_alpha   90.00
_cell.angle_beta   90.00
_cell.angle_gamma   90.00
#
_symmetry.space_group_name_H-M   'P 1'
#
loop_
_entity.id
_entity.type
_entity.pdbx_description
1 polymer ?
#
loop_
_entity_poly.entity_id
_entity_poly.type
_entity_poly.pdbx_seq_one_letter_code
_entity_poly.pdbx_strand_id
1 'polypeptide(L)'
;MRINRRPGSVLLLVLVVVAMLTLGTATYLELMQNERKAVRHHGRGVQAVRLAESGVEYVKTLLAMTPADLQTAGGLASNPATMQAVIVDDQGDEFDRGRFTILAPAQVDGLYSGYRYGLENESGKLNINTLLAPGAEEQAAARLMAIPGMTPEVVDAILDWLDADEELRANGAEAETYSQVVPPYAPRNAAISDLDELLLVRGVTPELLYGLDQNRNLTLDAVEHPRGLLVELDNADGSLNRGWSAYLTVLSVEGMQPAAAAGASSTLIDFNDQNLQQLHTDLQSAVGAEMANFIVAARQHGLQAAVDPNAPK
;
A
#
# COMPACT_ATOMS: atom_id res chain seq x y z
N MET A 1 53.65 -31.68 -71.04
CA MET A 1 52.73 -31.96 -69.91
C MET A 1 52.01 -30.66 -69.56
N ARG A 2 50.77 -30.46 -70.02
CA ARG A 2 50.01 -29.22 -69.74
C ARG A 2 49.48 -29.29 -68.31
N ILE A 3 50.02 -28.46 -67.43
CA ILE A 3 49.54 -28.31 -66.05
C ILE A 3 48.26 -27.46 -66.12
N ASN A 4 47.10 -28.09 -65.94
CA ASN A 4 45.83 -27.40 -65.78
C ASN A 4 45.86 -26.59 -64.47
N ARG A 5 46.05 -25.28 -64.56
CA ARG A 5 45.85 -24.37 -63.41
C ARG A 5 44.34 -24.33 -63.12
N ARG A 6 43.92 -25.01 -62.05
CA ARG A 6 42.57 -24.85 -61.50
C ARG A 6 42.47 -23.44 -60.89
N PRO A 7 41.46 -22.63 -61.23
CA PRO A 7 41.32 -21.28 -60.70
C PRO A 7 41.06 -21.34 -59.19
N GLY A 8 41.76 -20.53 -58.39
CA GLY A 8 41.62 -20.43 -56.93
C GLY A 8 40.29 -19.83 -56.43
N SER A 9 39.27 -19.77 -57.29
CA SER A 9 37.95 -19.20 -56.99
C SER A 9 37.11 -20.05 -56.04
N VAL A 10 37.39 -21.36 -55.94
CA VAL A 10 36.64 -22.29 -55.08
C VAL A 10 36.81 -21.93 -53.60
N LEU A 11 38.00 -21.50 -53.17
CA LEU A 11 38.24 -21.16 -51.77
C LEU A 11 37.51 -19.88 -51.34
N LEU A 12 37.42 -18.88 -52.23
CA LEU A 12 36.62 -17.68 -51.99
C LEU A 12 35.13 -18.02 -51.90
N LEU A 13 34.62 -18.88 -52.78
CA LEU A 13 33.23 -19.32 -52.74
C LEU A 13 32.92 -20.05 -51.42
N VAL A 14 33.80 -20.98 -51.00
CA VAL A 14 33.64 -21.71 -49.73
C VAL A 14 33.68 -20.74 -48.54
N LEU A 15 34.59 -19.77 -48.53
CA LEU A 15 34.69 -18.80 -47.45
C LEU A 15 33.44 -17.91 -47.36
N VAL A 16 32.88 -17.49 -48.49
CA VAL A 16 31.61 -16.74 -48.52
C VAL A 16 30.45 -17.60 -48.01
N VAL A 17 30.37 -18.87 -48.42
CA VAL A 17 29.34 -19.79 -47.94
C VAL A 17 29.47 -20.02 -46.43
N VAL A 18 30.69 -20.23 -45.92
CA VAL A 18 30.93 -20.38 -44.48
C VAL A 18 30.60 -19.09 -43.72
N ALA A 19 30.96 -17.91 -44.26
CA ALA A 19 30.61 -16.63 -43.66
C ALA A 19 29.09 -16.41 -43.61
N MET A 20 28.35 -16.76 -44.66
CA MET A 20 26.88 -16.69 -44.67
C MET A 20 26.25 -17.68 -43.70
N LEU A 21 26.75 -18.92 -43.65
CA LEU A 21 26.26 -19.93 -42.70
C LEU A 21 26.53 -19.52 -41.26
N THR A 22 27.73 -19.04 -40.95
CA THR A 22 28.08 -18.58 -39.60
C THR A 22 27.20 -17.41 -39.17
N LEU A 23 27.01 -16.41 -40.04
CA LEU A 23 26.11 -15.30 -39.77
C LEU A 23 24.66 -15.79 -39.54
N GLY A 24 24.14 -16.68 -40.40
CA GLY A 24 22.81 -17.25 -40.24
C GLY A 24 22.64 -18.04 -38.93
N THR A 25 23.65 -18.83 -38.54
CA THR A 25 23.64 -19.55 -37.26
C THR A 25 23.71 -18.60 -36.07
N ALA A 26 24.49 -17.52 -36.16
CA ALA A 26 24.61 -16.52 -35.09
C ALA A 26 23.29 -15.78 -34.88
N THR A 27 22.65 -15.32 -35.97
CA THR A 27 21.34 -14.65 -35.89
C THR A 27 20.25 -15.57 -35.35
N TYR A 28 20.26 -16.84 -35.74
CA TYR A 28 19.32 -17.82 -35.21
C TYR A 28 19.55 -18.08 -33.71
N LEU A 29 20.81 -18.19 -33.28
CA LEU A 29 21.14 -18.38 -31.88
C LEU A 29 20.70 -17.19 -31.01
N GLU A 30 20.94 -15.96 -31.46
CA GLU A 30 20.48 -14.76 -30.75
C GLU A 30 18.95 -14.72 -30.62
N LEU A 31 18.23 -15.02 -31.72
CA LEU A 31 16.78 -15.11 -31.70
C LEU A 31 16.29 -16.16 -30.69
N MET A 32 16.90 -17.35 -30.69
CA MET A 32 16.53 -18.43 -29.75
C MET A 32 16.87 -18.11 -28.30
N GLN A 33 17.97 -17.40 -28.04
CA GLN A 33 18.28 -16.96 -26.69
C GLN A 33 17.28 -15.91 -26.19
N ASN A 34 16.88 -14.98 -27.05
CA ASN A 34 15.87 -13.98 -26.72
C ASN A 34 14.50 -14.62 -26.50
N GLU A 35 14.08 -15.53 -27.37
CA GLU A 35 12.81 -16.26 -27.22
C GLU A 35 12.80 -17.08 -25.92
N ARG A 36 13.88 -17.81 -25.63
CA ARG A 36 13.99 -18.56 -24.37
C ARG A 36 13.89 -17.66 -23.15
N LYS A 37 14.53 -16.48 -23.17
CA LYS A 37 14.43 -15.49 -22.09
C LYS A 37 13.00 -14.98 -21.97
N ALA A 38 12.36 -14.62 -23.07
CA ALA A 38 10.98 -14.12 -23.10
C ALA A 38 10.00 -15.15 -22.53
N VAL A 39 10.08 -16.41 -22.96
CA VAL A 39 9.26 -17.52 -22.45
C VAL A 39 9.49 -17.72 -20.95
N ARG A 40 10.74 -17.68 -20.48
CA ARG A 40 11.04 -17.84 -19.04
C ARG A 40 10.51 -16.67 -18.22
N HIS A 41 10.66 -15.43 -18.68
CA HIS A 41 10.12 -14.26 -18.00
C HIS A 41 8.59 -14.29 -17.96
N HIS A 42 7.94 -14.68 -19.05
CA HIS A 42 6.49 -14.83 -19.10
C HIS A 42 6.00 -15.92 -18.13
N GLY A 43 6.62 -17.10 -18.16
CA GLY A 43 6.28 -18.20 -17.25
C GLY A 43 6.47 -17.81 -15.78
N ARG A 44 7.57 -17.14 -15.45
CA ARG A 44 7.82 -16.62 -14.09
C ARG A 44 6.84 -15.53 -13.68
N GLY A 45 6.45 -14.65 -14.59
CA GLY A 45 5.44 -13.62 -14.32
C GLY A 45 4.09 -14.24 -13.94
N VAL A 46 3.64 -15.24 -14.71
CA VAL A 46 2.40 -15.99 -14.40
C VAL A 46 2.54 -16.73 -13.07
N GLN A 47 3.67 -17.40 -12.83
CA GLN A 47 3.94 -18.10 -11.57
C GLN A 47 3.92 -17.14 -10.37
N ALA A 48 4.54 -15.96 -10.49
CA ALA A 48 4.59 -14.96 -9.42
C ALA A 48 3.18 -14.50 -9.00
N VAL A 49 2.27 -14.27 -9.97
CA VAL A 49 0.88 -13.92 -9.67
C VAL A 49 0.18 -15.05 -8.92
N ARG A 50 0.35 -16.31 -9.34
CA ARG A 50 -0.25 -17.47 -8.65
C ARG A 50 0.33 -17.70 -7.25
N LEU A 51 1.62 -17.41 -7.06
CA LEU A 51 2.26 -17.45 -5.74
C LEU A 51 1.68 -16.37 -4.82
N ALA A 52 1.44 -15.16 -5.34
CA ALA A 52 0.80 -14.09 -4.58
C ALA A 52 -0.65 -14.47 -4.18
N GLU A 53 -1.44 -15.02 -5.10
CA GLU A 53 -2.79 -15.55 -4.80
C GLU A 53 -2.76 -16.66 -3.75
N SER A 54 -1.74 -17.53 -3.77
CA SER A 54 -1.54 -18.56 -2.76
C SER A 54 -1.31 -17.96 -1.37
N GLY A 55 -0.62 -16.82 -1.30
CA GLY A 55 -0.46 -16.05 -0.07
C GLY A 55 -1.79 -15.53 0.49
N VAL A 56 -2.72 -15.09 -0.37
CA VAL A 56 -4.05 -14.65 0.04
C VAL A 56 -4.85 -15.82 0.65
N GLU A 57 -4.84 -16.99 0.01
CA GLU A 57 -5.50 -18.18 0.56
C GLU A 57 -4.85 -18.63 1.87
N TYR A 58 -3.52 -18.57 1.96
CA TYR A 58 -2.81 -18.84 3.21
C TYR A 58 -3.25 -17.92 4.35
N VAL A 59 -3.34 -16.61 4.10
CA VAL A 59 -3.83 -15.64 5.09
C VAL A 59 -5.24 -15.96 5.55
N LYS A 60 -6.16 -16.35 4.65
CA LYS A 60 -7.51 -16.77 5.03
C LYS A 60 -7.49 -17.96 6.00
N THR A 61 -6.59 -18.93 5.79
CA THR A 61 -6.46 -20.06 6.71
C THR A 61 -5.93 -19.65 8.08
N LEU A 62 -5.00 -18.69 8.14
CA LEU A 62 -4.51 -18.13 9.40
C LEU A 62 -5.64 -17.40 10.14
N LEU A 63 -6.40 -16.55 9.43
CA LEU A 63 -7.51 -15.80 10.03
C LEU A 63 -8.66 -16.69 10.51
N ALA A 64 -8.78 -17.92 10.00
CA ALA A 64 -9.77 -18.89 10.45
C ALA A 64 -9.38 -19.64 11.74
N MET A 65 -8.14 -19.47 12.23
CA MET A 65 -7.67 -20.11 13.47
C MET A 65 -8.28 -19.45 14.72
N THR A 66 -8.25 -20.17 15.85
CA THR A 66 -8.67 -19.57 17.12
C THR A 66 -7.65 -18.53 17.60
N PRO A 67 -8.05 -17.52 18.40
CA PRO A 67 -7.11 -16.54 18.94
C PRO A 67 -5.95 -17.16 19.73
N ALA A 68 -6.18 -18.27 20.44
CA ALA A 68 -5.14 -18.97 21.19
C ALA A 68 -4.11 -19.64 20.26
N ASP A 69 -4.57 -20.25 19.17
CA ASP A 69 -3.69 -20.86 18.17
C ASP A 69 -2.87 -19.80 17.43
N LEU A 70 -3.50 -18.66 17.08
CA LEU A 70 -2.81 -17.51 16.48
C LEU A 70 -1.70 -16.98 17.37
N GLN A 71 -1.96 -16.83 18.68
CA GLN A 71 -0.95 -16.37 19.62
C GLN A 71 0.22 -17.36 19.70
N THR A 72 -0.07 -18.66 19.70
CA THR A 72 0.95 -19.72 19.69
C THR A 72 1.75 -19.74 18.39
N ALA A 73 1.11 -19.41 17.26
CA ALA A 73 1.74 -19.33 15.95
C ALA A 73 2.59 -18.07 15.75
N GLY A 74 2.63 -17.13 16.70
CA GLY A 74 3.42 -15.89 16.62
C GLY A 74 2.63 -14.64 16.23
N GLY A 75 1.29 -14.72 16.18
CA GLY A 75 0.40 -13.60 15.90
C GLY A 75 0.37 -13.18 14.43
N LEU A 76 -0.42 -12.12 14.16
CA LEU A 76 -0.68 -11.60 12.81
C LEU A 76 0.06 -10.29 12.50
N ALA A 77 0.44 -9.53 13.54
CA ALA A 77 1.02 -8.20 13.36
C ALA A 77 2.49 -8.26 12.90
N SER A 78 3.32 -9.16 13.41
CA SER A 78 4.69 -9.30 12.90
C SER A 78 5.17 -10.71 13.16
N ASN A 79 5.17 -11.53 12.12
CA ASN A 79 5.48 -12.94 12.19
C ASN A 79 6.35 -13.39 10.99
N PRO A 80 7.66 -13.13 11.04
CA PRO A 80 8.59 -13.56 10.00
C PRO A 80 8.58 -15.08 9.80
N ALA A 81 8.35 -15.87 10.86
CA ALA A 81 8.40 -17.33 10.79
C ALA A 81 7.32 -17.94 9.87
N THR A 82 6.15 -17.30 9.78
CA THR A 82 5.02 -17.81 8.97
C THR A 82 4.71 -16.95 7.75
N MET A 83 5.26 -15.73 7.66
CA MET A 83 4.92 -14.76 6.61
C MET A 83 6.10 -14.35 5.73
N GLN A 84 7.33 -14.77 6.04
CA GLN A 84 8.51 -14.50 5.24
C GLN A 84 8.89 -15.71 4.38
N ALA A 85 9.08 -15.48 3.07
CA ALA A 85 9.63 -16.46 2.13
C ALA A 85 8.95 -17.85 2.22
N VAL A 86 7.63 -17.87 2.37
CA VAL A 86 6.83 -19.09 2.51
C VAL A 86 6.88 -19.87 1.20
N ILE A 87 7.33 -21.11 1.29
CA ILE A 87 7.54 -21.98 0.14
C ILE A 87 6.20 -22.58 -0.30
N VAL A 88 5.87 -22.43 -1.59
CA VAL A 88 4.71 -23.05 -2.23
C VAL A 88 5.15 -24.13 -3.21
N ASP A 89 6.21 -23.86 -3.96
CA ASP A 89 6.77 -24.78 -4.95
C ASP A 89 8.28 -24.93 -4.72
N ASP A 90 8.70 -26.17 -4.45
CA ASP A 90 10.09 -26.56 -4.20
C ASP A 90 10.58 -27.64 -5.19
N GLN A 91 9.85 -27.86 -6.29
CA GLN A 91 10.12 -28.96 -7.23
C GLN A 91 11.27 -28.69 -8.21
N GLY A 92 11.84 -27.48 -8.20
CA GLY A 92 12.87 -27.03 -9.15
C GLY A 92 14.26 -26.81 -8.53
N ASP A 93 15.15 -26.19 -9.30
CA ASP A 93 16.42 -25.65 -8.80
C ASP A 93 16.17 -24.59 -7.72
N GLU A 94 17.17 -24.30 -6.89
CA GLU A 94 17.09 -23.27 -5.84
C GLU A 94 16.62 -21.90 -6.38
N PHE A 95 16.93 -21.61 -7.65
CA PHE A 95 16.55 -20.38 -8.34
C PHE A 95 15.14 -20.36 -8.94
N ASP A 96 14.43 -21.49 -8.95
CA ASP A 96 13.06 -21.62 -9.47
C ASP A 96 12.05 -21.98 -8.36
N ARG A 97 12.48 -21.92 -7.08
CA ARG A 97 11.59 -22.11 -5.93
C ARG A 97 10.56 -20.99 -5.87
N GLY A 98 9.29 -21.37 -5.88
CA GLY A 98 8.16 -20.47 -5.73
C GLY A 98 7.93 -20.13 -4.27
N ARG A 99 8.04 -18.84 -3.93
CA ARG A 99 7.79 -18.33 -2.58
C ARG A 99 6.85 -17.13 -2.64
N PHE A 100 6.08 -16.93 -1.58
CA PHE A 100 5.43 -15.65 -1.32
C PHE A 100 5.91 -15.05 -0.01
N THR A 101 5.64 -13.77 0.17
CA THR A 101 5.93 -13.04 1.41
C THR A 101 4.79 -12.06 1.62
N ILE A 102 4.31 -11.98 2.86
CA ILE A 102 3.28 -11.02 3.24
C ILE A 102 3.99 -9.85 3.90
N LEU A 103 3.79 -8.66 3.34
CA LEU A 103 4.42 -7.43 3.79
C LEU A 103 3.35 -6.48 4.28
N ALA A 104 3.67 -5.79 5.37
CA ALA A 104 2.92 -4.65 5.85
C ALA A 104 3.88 -3.51 6.22
N PRO A 105 3.42 -2.26 6.25
CA PRO A 105 4.20 -1.13 6.76
C PRO A 105 4.67 -1.39 8.19
N ALA A 106 5.96 -1.17 8.45
CA ALA A 106 6.46 -1.11 9.80
C ALA A 106 6.27 0.31 10.36
N GLN A 107 5.93 0.38 11.65
CA GLN A 107 5.87 1.62 12.39
C GLN A 107 6.95 1.59 13.47
N VAL A 108 7.76 2.64 13.50
CA VAL A 108 8.77 2.88 14.53
C VAL A 108 8.45 4.24 15.12
N ASP A 109 8.22 4.30 16.43
CA ASP A 109 7.86 5.53 17.15
C ASP A 109 6.61 6.25 16.58
N GLY A 110 5.62 5.48 16.14
CA GLY A 110 4.38 6.01 15.56
C GLY A 110 4.51 6.49 14.11
N LEU A 111 5.70 6.38 13.52
CA LEU A 111 6.00 6.81 12.17
C LEU A 111 6.24 5.61 11.27
N TYR A 112 5.76 5.69 10.05
CA TYR A 112 5.95 4.63 9.09
C TYR A 112 7.38 4.63 8.54
N SER A 113 8.09 3.52 8.75
CA SER A 113 9.46 3.33 8.28
C SER A 113 9.72 1.87 7.98
N GLY A 114 10.04 1.56 6.71
CA GLY A 114 10.30 0.19 6.27
C GLY A 114 9.08 -0.71 6.27
N TYR A 115 9.33 -2.02 6.26
CA TYR A 115 8.30 -3.05 6.23
C TYR A 115 8.49 -4.08 7.34
N ARG A 116 7.42 -4.79 7.64
CA ARG A 116 7.37 -5.96 8.52
C ARG A 116 6.65 -7.11 7.82
N TYR A 117 6.90 -8.34 8.27
CA TYR A 117 6.21 -9.52 7.77
C TYR A 117 4.95 -9.74 8.57
N GLY A 118 3.81 -9.26 8.09
CA GLY A 118 2.61 -9.16 8.92
C GLY A 118 1.41 -8.65 8.15
N LEU A 119 0.27 -8.58 8.85
CA LEU A 119 -0.97 -7.98 8.35
C LEU A 119 -1.18 -6.60 8.97
N GLU A 120 -1.91 -5.74 8.25
CA GLU A 120 -2.47 -4.50 8.80
C GLU A 120 -3.98 -4.55 8.79
N ASN A 121 -4.60 -3.79 9.69
CA ASN A 121 -6.05 -3.70 9.77
C ASN A 121 -6.53 -2.39 9.13
N GLU A 122 -7.26 -2.50 8.02
CA GLU A 122 -7.87 -1.36 7.33
C GLU A 122 -8.90 -0.63 8.20
N SER A 123 -9.54 -1.29 9.17
CA SER A 123 -10.43 -0.63 10.14
C SER A 123 -9.70 0.32 11.10
N GLY A 124 -8.36 0.28 11.15
CA GLY A 124 -7.56 1.27 11.85
C GLY A 124 -7.39 2.59 11.09
N LYS A 125 -7.76 2.63 9.81
CA LYS A 125 -7.71 3.81 8.94
C LYS A 125 -9.10 4.47 8.87
N LEU A 126 -9.14 5.76 8.58
CA LEU A 126 -10.37 6.50 8.37
C LEU A 126 -10.98 6.12 7.02
N ASN A 127 -12.16 5.51 7.05
CA ASN A 127 -12.88 5.18 5.82
C ASN A 127 -13.60 6.40 5.25
N ILE A 128 -13.16 6.83 4.07
CA ILE A 128 -13.67 8.02 3.40
C ILE A 128 -15.16 7.91 3.11
N ASN A 129 -15.64 6.74 2.69
CA ASN A 129 -17.03 6.53 2.33
C ASN A 129 -17.97 6.60 3.54
N THR A 130 -17.42 6.56 4.76
CA THR A 130 -18.21 6.63 6.00
C THR A 130 -18.33 8.04 6.55
N LEU A 131 -17.62 9.02 5.98
CA LEU A 131 -17.64 10.42 6.41
C LEU A 131 -19.01 11.06 6.24
N LEU A 132 -19.72 10.72 5.16
CA LEU A 132 -21.05 11.21 4.84
C LEU A 132 -22.17 10.24 5.28
N ALA A 133 -21.85 9.26 6.13
CA ALA A 133 -22.88 8.42 6.70
C ALA A 133 -23.85 9.27 7.55
N PRO A 134 -25.14 8.92 7.62
CA PRO A 134 -26.12 9.68 8.42
C PRO A 134 -25.64 9.88 9.87
N GLY A 135 -25.53 11.13 10.30
CA GLY A 135 -25.06 11.50 11.65
C GLY A 135 -23.54 11.59 11.82
N ALA A 136 -22.73 11.31 10.79
CA ALA A 136 -21.27 11.48 10.80
C ALA A 136 -20.80 12.78 10.12
N GLU A 137 -21.66 13.38 9.29
CA GLU A 137 -21.33 14.52 8.42
C GLU A 137 -20.82 15.75 9.18
N GLU A 138 -21.41 16.09 10.33
CA GLU A 138 -20.99 17.24 11.15
C GLU A 138 -19.53 17.13 11.61
N GLN A 139 -19.01 15.91 11.77
CA GLN A 139 -17.64 15.65 12.18
C GLN A 139 -16.71 15.33 11.01
N ALA A 140 -17.23 15.19 9.78
CA ALA A 140 -16.47 14.75 8.62
C ALA A 140 -15.28 15.68 8.34
N ALA A 141 -15.55 16.99 8.27
CA ALA A 141 -14.52 18.00 8.05
C ALA A 141 -13.47 18.00 9.17
N ALA A 142 -13.89 17.89 10.43
CA ALA A 142 -12.98 17.84 11.57
C ALA A 142 -12.06 16.60 11.55
N ARG A 143 -12.60 15.44 11.13
CA ARG A 143 -11.83 14.19 11.00
C ARG A 143 -10.80 14.26 9.87
N LEU A 144 -11.17 14.83 8.73
CA LEU A 144 -10.22 15.02 7.63
C LEU A 144 -9.15 16.05 8.00
N MET A 145 -9.53 17.16 8.64
CA MET A 145 -8.57 18.18 9.10
C MET A 145 -7.57 17.66 10.15
N ALA A 146 -7.84 16.52 10.80
CA ALA A 146 -6.89 15.88 11.70
C ALA A 146 -5.74 15.16 10.97
N ILE A 147 -5.84 14.98 9.65
CA ILE A 147 -4.80 14.35 8.84
C ILE A 147 -3.72 15.38 8.48
N PRO A 148 -2.43 15.05 8.64
CA PRO A 148 -1.34 15.95 8.27
C PRO A 148 -1.45 16.45 6.82
N GLY A 149 -1.22 17.75 6.62
CA GLY A 149 -1.24 18.39 5.31
C GLY A 149 -2.61 18.59 4.68
N MET A 150 -3.71 18.29 5.38
CA MET A 150 -5.05 18.66 4.92
C MET A 150 -5.28 20.17 5.03
N THR A 151 -5.97 20.72 4.04
CA THR A 151 -6.38 22.13 3.97
C THR A 151 -7.90 22.20 3.87
N PRO A 152 -8.55 23.27 4.36
CA PRO A 152 -10.01 23.42 4.26
C PRO A 152 -10.52 23.28 2.83
N GLU A 153 -9.77 23.76 1.83
CA GLU A 153 -10.09 23.66 0.41
C GLU A 153 -10.13 22.20 -0.06
N VAL A 154 -9.14 21.40 0.33
CA VAL A 154 -9.10 19.97 -0.03
C VAL A 154 -10.19 19.20 0.72
N VAL A 155 -10.43 19.53 1.98
CA VAL A 155 -11.49 18.88 2.78
C VAL A 155 -12.85 19.10 2.14
N ASP A 156 -13.21 20.34 1.84
CA ASP A 156 -14.48 20.67 1.19
C ASP A 156 -14.57 19.99 -0.19
N ALA A 157 -13.49 20.00 -0.98
CA ALA A 157 -13.48 19.35 -2.30
C ALA A 157 -13.61 17.82 -2.23
N ILE A 158 -13.07 17.15 -1.20
CA ILE A 158 -13.25 15.72 -0.98
C ILE A 158 -14.70 15.42 -0.58
N LEU A 159 -15.33 16.27 0.25
CA LEU A 159 -16.72 16.08 0.65
C LEU A 159 -17.68 16.28 -0.53
N ASP A 160 -17.49 17.34 -1.34
CA ASP A 160 -18.26 17.61 -2.58
C ASP A 160 -18.06 16.49 -3.64
N TRP A 161 -16.93 15.76 -3.58
CA TRP A 161 -16.72 14.64 -4.48
C TRP A 161 -17.57 13.42 -4.14
N LEU A 162 -17.96 13.29 -2.87
CA LEU A 162 -18.55 12.08 -2.29
C LEU A 162 -20.06 12.17 -2.08
N ASP A 163 -20.59 13.37 -1.80
CA ASP A 163 -22.01 13.59 -1.56
C ASP A 163 -22.82 13.51 -2.86
N ALA A 164 -24.12 13.27 -2.71
CA ALA A 164 -24.99 13.00 -3.85
C ALA A 164 -25.64 14.27 -4.42
N ASP A 165 -25.52 15.40 -3.73
CA ASP A 165 -26.08 16.66 -4.17
C ASP A 165 -25.12 17.39 -5.14
N GLU A 166 -25.46 18.64 -5.46
CA GLU A 166 -24.65 19.51 -6.32
C GLU A 166 -24.41 20.86 -5.60
N GLU A 167 -24.60 20.89 -4.27
CA GLU A 167 -24.47 22.09 -3.46
C GLU A 167 -23.00 22.34 -3.10
N LEU A 168 -22.38 23.24 -3.87
CA LEU A 168 -20.98 23.64 -3.65
C LEU A 168 -20.73 24.15 -2.22
N ARG A 169 -19.82 23.49 -1.48
CA ARG A 169 -19.34 23.97 -0.18
C ARG A 169 -18.47 25.22 -0.31
N ALA A 170 -18.22 25.90 0.81
CA ALA A 170 -17.56 27.20 0.84
C ALA A 170 -16.24 27.27 0.05
N ASN A 171 -15.40 26.22 0.14
CA ASN A 171 -14.15 26.11 -0.61
C ASN A 171 -14.10 24.87 -1.49
N GLY A 172 -15.26 24.26 -1.74
CA GLY A 172 -15.37 22.98 -2.40
C GLY A 172 -15.21 23.04 -3.92
N ALA A 173 -15.56 21.94 -4.57
CA ALA A 173 -15.45 21.79 -6.02
C ALA A 173 -16.49 20.81 -6.53
N GLU A 174 -17.35 21.30 -7.40
CA GLU A 174 -18.45 20.56 -8.02
C GLU A 174 -18.31 20.44 -9.55
N ALA A 175 -19.35 19.92 -10.22
CA ALA A 175 -19.42 19.76 -11.67
C ALA A 175 -18.94 20.98 -12.47
N GLU A 176 -19.29 22.20 -12.06
CA GLU A 176 -18.82 23.42 -12.75
C GLU A 176 -17.30 23.54 -12.73
N THR A 177 -16.66 23.22 -11.59
CA THR A 177 -15.20 23.27 -11.44
C THR A 177 -14.51 22.22 -12.30
N TYR A 178 -14.97 20.98 -12.26
CA TYR A 178 -14.35 19.87 -12.99
C TYR A 178 -14.58 19.92 -14.51
N SER A 179 -15.67 20.57 -14.94
CA SER A 179 -15.94 20.81 -16.37
C SER A 179 -14.93 21.75 -17.04
N GLN A 180 -14.20 22.55 -16.26
CA GLN A 180 -13.20 23.50 -16.74
C GLN A 180 -11.79 22.90 -16.81
N VAL A 181 -11.58 21.73 -16.19
CA VAL A 181 -10.31 20.99 -16.26
C VAL A 181 -10.15 20.33 -17.63
N VAL A 182 -8.91 20.10 -18.07
CA VAL A 182 -8.61 19.45 -19.36
C VAL A 182 -7.89 18.12 -19.11
N PRO A 183 -8.45 16.97 -19.52
CA PRO A 183 -9.79 16.80 -20.09
C PRO A 183 -10.90 17.06 -19.07
N PRO A 184 -12.09 17.51 -19.50
CA PRO A 184 -13.19 17.76 -18.58
C PRO A 184 -13.78 16.44 -18.07
N TYR A 185 -14.16 16.42 -16.80
CA TYR A 185 -14.83 15.29 -16.15
C TYR A 185 -15.89 15.79 -15.17
N ALA A 186 -16.70 14.87 -14.68
CA ALA A 186 -17.71 15.13 -13.66
C ALA A 186 -17.23 14.56 -12.31
N PRO A 187 -17.66 15.18 -11.20
CA PRO A 187 -17.46 14.60 -9.88
C PRO A 187 -18.24 13.27 -9.77
N ARG A 188 -17.81 12.45 -8.81
CA ARG A 188 -18.35 11.10 -8.63
C ARG A 188 -19.76 11.11 -8.04
N ASN A 189 -20.01 12.05 -7.14
CA ASN A 189 -21.21 12.24 -6.34
C ASN A 189 -21.72 10.94 -5.70
N ALA A 190 -20.76 10.12 -5.27
CA ALA A 190 -20.99 8.80 -4.71
C ALA A 190 -19.73 8.28 -4.01
N ALA A 191 -19.90 7.21 -3.25
CA ALA A 191 -18.80 6.45 -2.67
C ALA A 191 -17.77 6.02 -3.73
N ILE A 192 -16.50 6.20 -3.38
CA ILE A 192 -15.35 5.82 -4.19
C ILE A 192 -14.97 4.36 -3.94
N SER A 193 -14.49 3.69 -5.00
CA SER A 193 -14.09 2.27 -4.93
C SER A 193 -12.58 2.09 -4.78
N ASP A 194 -11.82 3.12 -5.14
CA ASP A 194 -10.36 3.14 -5.09
C ASP A 194 -9.91 4.48 -4.49
N LEU A 195 -8.83 4.44 -3.71
CA LEU A 195 -8.26 5.65 -3.12
C LEU A 195 -7.61 6.54 -4.20
N ASP A 196 -7.12 5.94 -5.29
CA ASP A 196 -6.50 6.65 -6.42
C ASP A 196 -7.48 7.64 -7.08
N GLU A 197 -8.79 7.45 -6.91
CA GLU A 197 -9.83 8.37 -7.39
C GLU A 197 -9.71 9.76 -6.75
N LEU A 198 -9.14 9.86 -5.54
CA LEU A 198 -8.88 11.16 -4.90
C LEU A 198 -7.93 12.04 -5.73
N LEU A 199 -7.10 11.47 -6.62
CA LEU A 199 -6.24 12.27 -7.51
C LEU A 199 -7.03 13.12 -8.51
N LEU A 200 -8.32 12.84 -8.71
CA LEU A 200 -9.22 13.66 -9.52
C LEU A 200 -9.84 14.82 -8.73
N VAL A 201 -9.75 14.78 -7.40
CA VAL A 201 -10.27 15.82 -6.53
C VAL A 201 -9.35 17.03 -6.56
N ARG A 202 -9.94 18.21 -6.60
CA ARG A 202 -9.20 19.48 -6.63
C ARG A 202 -8.29 19.59 -5.40
N GLY A 203 -7.02 19.90 -5.64
CA GLY A 203 -6.03 20.15 -4.59
C GLY A 203 -5.35 18.89 -4.04
N VAL A 204 -5.80 17.69 -4.42
CA VAL A 204 -5.11 16.44 -4.12
C VAL A 204 -3.96 16.25 -5.11
N THR A 205 -2.78 15.89 -4.59
CA THR A 205 -1.58 15.61 -5.39
C THR A 205 -1.05 14.21 -5.08
N PRO A 206 -0.35 13.54 -6.01
CA PRO A 206 0.29 12.25 -5.73
C PRO A 206 1.23 12.29 -4.52
N GLU A 207 1.89 13.42 -4.29
CA GLU A 207 2.76 13.64 -3.15
C GLU A 207 1.98 13.65 -1.83
N LEU A 208 0.82 14.31 -1.77
CA LEU A 208 -0.03 14.27 -0.56
C LEU A 208 -0.64 12.88 -0.35
N LEU A 209 -1.07 12.22 -1.43
CA LEU A 209 -1.78 10.95 -1.32
C LEU A 209 -0.86 9.78 -0.95
N TYR A 210 0.29 9.65 -1.62
CA TYR A 210 1.22 8.53 -1.42
C TYR A 210 2.46 8.89 -0.60
N GLY A 211 2.71 10.18 -0.36
CA GLY A 211 3.85 10.62 0.43
C GLY A 211 5.15 10.63 -0.34
N LEU A 212 6.25 10.34 0.35
CA LEU A 212 7.58 10.29 -0.23
C LEU A 212 7.89 8.95 -0.93
N ASP A 213 7.29 7.85 -0.47
CA ASP A 213 7.39 6.51 -1.06
C ASP A 213 6.55 6.43 -2.35
N GLN A 214 7.01 7.09 -3.41
CA GLN A 214 6.31 7.21 -4.69
C GLN A 214 6.25 5.89 -5.45
N ASN A 215 7.25 5.02 -5.26
CA ASN A 215 7.26 3.70 -5.89
C ASN A 215 6.47 2.64 -5.09
N ARG A 216 5.99 3.00 -3.88
CA ARG A 216 5.16 2.18 -2.98
C ARG A 216 5.83 0.87 -2.59
N ASN A 217 7.16 0.87 -2.45
CA ASN A 217 7.93 -0.32 -2.08
C ASN A 217 8.08 -0.48 -0.56
N LEU A 218 7.42 0.38 0.23
CA LEU A 218 7.42 0.41 1.70
C LEU A 218 8.75 0.89 2.31
N THR A 219 9.69 1.37 1.51
CA THR A 219 11.01 1.86 1.93
C THR A 219 11.30 3.21 1.29
N LEU A 220 11.87 4.14 2.05
CA LEU A 220 12.28 5.43 1.48
C LEU A 220 13.68 5.33 0.92
N ASP A 221 13.79 5.51 -0.39
CA ASP A 221 15.08 5.54 -1.07
C ASP A 221 15.76 6.92 -0.97
N ALA A 222 17.08 6.95 -1.12
CA ALA A 222 17.84 8.22 -1.15
C ALA A 222 17.50 9.13 -2.35
N VAL A 223 16.68 8.67 -3.30
CA VAL A 223 16.17 9.48 -4.40
C VAL A 223 14.77 10.05 -4.13
N GLU A 224 14.11 9.54 -3.08
CA GLU A 224 12.77 9.89 -2.63
C GLU A 224 12.86 10.93 -1.51
N HIS A 225 13.16 12.17 -1.92
CA HIS A 225 13.22 13.32 -1.03
C HIS A 225 11.97 14.20 -1.18
N PRO A 226 11.61 14.98 -0.15
CA PRO A 226 10.53 15.96 -0.23
C PRO A 226 10.68 16.85 -1.45
N ARG A 227 9.61 16.97 -2.24
CA ARG A 227 9.52 17.79 -3.45
C ARG A 227 8.16 18.49 -3.49
N GLY A 228 8.10 19.61 -4.21
CA GLY A 228 6.85 20.35 -4.41
C GLY A 228 6.20 20.76 -3.08
N LEU A 229 4.90 20.51 -2.96
CA LEU A 229 4.08 20.93 -1.81
C LEU A 229 4.53 20.30 -0.49
N LEU A 230 5.11 19.09 -0.50
CA LEU A 230 5.66 18.44 0.70
C LEU A 230 6.90 19.16 1.26
N VAL A 231 7.54 20.05 0.49
CA VAL A 231 8.63 20.92 0.99
C VAL A 231 8.07 22.09 1.80
N GLU A 232 6.88 22.56 1.44
CA GLU A 232 6.20 23.67 2.12
C GLU A 232 5.46 23.20 3.37
N LEU A 233 5.06 21.92 3.39
CA LEU A 233 4.51 21.25 4.57
C LEU A 233 5.62 20.80 5.52
N ASP A 234 5.41 20.98 6.82
CA ASP A 234 6.31 20.45 7.83
C ASP A 234 6.16 18.93 7.91
N ASN A 235 7.04 18.21 7.21
CA ASN A 235 7.19 16.76 7.29
C ASN A 235 8.51 16.38 7.99
N ALA A 236 9.01 17.22 8.91
CA ALA A 236 10.25 16.92 9.64
C ALA A 236 10.12 15.68 10.53
N ASP A 237 8.90 15.36 10.95
CA ASP A 237 8.58 14.16 11.72
C ASP A 237 8.36 12.92 10.84
N GLY A 238 8.24 13.06 9.52
CA GLY A 238 8.00 11.92 8.61
C GLY A 238 6.56 11.40 8.62
N SER A 239 5.60 12.14 9.16
CA SER A 239 4.18 11.79 9.16
C SER A 239 3.60 11.61 7.75
N LEU A 240 4.09 12.37 6.77
CA LEU A 240 3.71 12.29 5.35
C LEU A 240 4.63 11.38 4.52
N ASN A 241 5.48 10.56 5.13
CA ASN A 241 6.34 9.61 4.40
C ASN A 241 5.56 8.66 3.49
N ARG A 242 4.33 8.31 3.88
CA ARG A 242 3.39 7.47 3.10
C ARG A 242 2.10 8.19 2.68
N GLY A 243 2.06 9.51 2.91
CA GLY A 243 0.94 10.36 2.59
C GLY A 243 -0.38 9.94 3.26
N TRP A 244 -1.48 10.41 2.69
CA TRP A 244 -2.82 10.14 3.21
C TRP A 244 -3.24 8.67 3.08
N SER A 245 -2.62 7.90 2.18
CA SER A 245 -2.90 6.46 2.03
C SER A 245 -2.60 5.64 3.30
N ALA A 246 -1.77 6.18 4.19
CA ALA A 246 -1.49 5.59 5.50
C ALA A 246 -2.61 5.79 6.53
N TYR A 247 -3.47 6.78 6.30
CA TYR A 247 -4.54 7.22 7.20
C TYR A 247 -5.94 6.97 6.64
N LEU A 248 -6.08 6.89 5.32
CA LEU A 248 -7.36 6.76 4.61
C LEU A 248 -7.54 5.35 4.04
N THR A 249 -8.80 4.93 3.96
CA THR A 249 -9.18 3.67 3.30
C THR A 249 -10.56 3.77 2.64
N VAL A 250 -10.84 2.83 1.76
CA VAL A 250 -12.18 2.59 1.17
C VAL A 250 -12.73 1.21 1.55
N LEU A 251 -11.90 0.38 2.21
CA LEU A 251 -12.16 -1.05 2.40
C LEU A 251 -12.62 -1.42 3.82
N SER A 252 -12.55 -0.51 4.80
CA SER A 252 -12.97 -0.86 6.15
C SER A 252 -14.46 -1.21 6.19
N VAL A 253 -14.78 -2.29 6.89
CA VAL A 253 -16.17 -2.72 7.11
C VAL A 253 -16.78 -2.01 8.30
N GLU A 254 -15.95 -1.67 9.29
CA GLU A 254 -16.34 -0.89 10.45
C GLU A 254 -16.20 0.59 10.08
N GLY A 255 -17.33 1.24 9.82
CA GLY A 255 -17.35 2.69 9.90
C GLY A 255 -17.11 3.07 11.36
N MET A 256 -16.13 3.93 11.64
CA MET A 256 -16.12 4.71 12.88
C MET A 256 -17.34 5.65 12.86
N GLN A 257 -18.54 5.09 12.92
CA GLN A 257 -19.74 5.87 13.09
C GLN A 257 -19.66 6.48 14.49
N PRO A 258 -19.88 7.79 14.63
CA PRO A 258 -20.05 8.35 15.96
C PRO A 258 -21.20 7.60 16.66
N ALA A 259 -21.07 7.36 17.97
CA ALA A 259 -22.01 6.58 18.78
C ALA A 259 -23.49 7.01 18.65
N ALA A 260 -23.75 8.21 18.11
CA ALA A 260 -25.10 8.71 17.81
C ALA A 260 -25.78 8.06 16.59
N ALA A 261 -25.01 7.54 15.61
CA ALA A 261 -25.55 6.95 14.38
C ALA A 261 -25.71 5.41 14.46
N ALA A 262 -24.89 4.77 15.30
CA ALA A 262 -24.98 3.34 15.56
C ALA A 262 -25.99 3.08 16.68
N GLY A 263 -27.26 2.87 16.34
CA GLY A 263 -28.32 2.58 17.31
C GLY A 263 -27.89 1.52 18.33
N ALA A 264 -27.76 1.94 19.60
CA ALA A 264 -27.65 1.16 20.84
C ALA A 264 -26.69 -0.07 20.91
N SER A 265 -25.89 -0.37 19.89
CA SER A 265 -25.06 -1.58 19.83
C SER A 265 -23.72 -1.41 19.10
N SER A 266 -23.13 -0.21 19.06
CA SER A 266 -21.71 -0.15 18.69
C SER A 266 -20.87 -0.61 19.89
N THR A 267 -20.32 -1.81 19.79
CA THR A 267 -19.23 -2.30 20.65
C THR A 267 -17.90 -1.59 20.39
N LEU A 268 -17.91 -0.52 19.59
CA LEU A 268 -16.73 0.25 19.21
C LEU A 268 -16.42 1.26 20.31
N ILE A 269 -15.19 1.21 20.80
CA ILE A 269 -14.69 2.11 21.85
C ILE A 269 -13.96 3.26 21.15
N ASP A 270 -14.33 4.50 21.47
CA ASP A 270 -13.61 5.67 20.97
C ASP A 270 -12.29 5.83 21.75
N PHE A 271 -11.18 5.41 21.14
CA PHE A 271 -9.85 5.52 21.73
C PHE A 271 -9.44 6.97 22.02
N ASN A 272 -10.06 7.95 21.35
CA ASN A 272 -9.74 9.36 21.48
C ASN A 272 -10.66 10.11 22.46
N ASP A 273 -11.59 9.43 23.14
CA ASP A 273 -12.50 10.05 24.12
C ASP A 273 -11.73 10.92 25.13
N GLN A 274 -12.23 12.13 25.39
CA GLN A 274 -11.63 13.04 26.35
C GLN A 274 -11.78 12.54 27.80
N ASN A 275 -12.81 11.74 28.08
CA ASN A 275 -13.03 11.17 29.40
C ASN A 275 -12.22 9.88 29.59
N LEU A 276 -11.00 10.01 30.11
CA LEU A 276 -10.10 8.88 30.33
C LEU A 276 -10.65 7.84 31.31
N GLN A 277 -11.50 8.23 32.26
CA GLN A 277 -12.12 7.27 33.20
C GLN A 277 -13.18 6.41 32.50
N GLN A 278 -13.98 7.02 31.62
CA GLN A 278 -14.95 6.31 30.81
C GLN A 278 -14.25 5.38 29.82
N LEU A 279 -13.25 5.90 29.10
CA LEU A 279 -12.41 5.11 28.19
C LEU A 279 -11.77 3.91 28.88
N HIS A 280 -11.22 4.11 30.09
CA HIS A 280 -10.64 3.01 30.87
C HIS A 280 -11.68 1.93 31.19
N THR A 281 -12.88 2.33 31.62
CA THR A 281 -13.97 1.42 31.97
C THR A 281 -14.40 0.59 30.76
N ASP A 282 -14.54 1.25 29.60
CA ASP A 282 -14.95 0.61 28.36
C ASP A 282 -13.86 -0.35 27.87
N LEU A 283 -12.59 0.07 27.87
CA LEU A 283 -11.45 -0.77 27.50
C LEU A 283 -11.28 -1.97 28.45
N GLN A 284 -11.47 -1.78 29.75
CA GLN A 284 -11.30 -2.85 30.73
C GLN A 284 -12.25 -4.03 30.43
N SER A 285 -13.46 -3.74 29.96
CA SER A 285 -14.43 -4.77 29.59
C SER A 285 -14.02 -5.57 28.34
N ALA A 286 -13.30 -4.94 27.41
CA ALA A 286 -12.93 -5.51 26.12
C ALA A 286 -11.54 -6.19 26.11
N VAL A 287 -10.53 -5.56 26.71
CA VAL A 287 -9.12 -5.99 26.64
C VAL A 287 -8.50 -6.32 28.00
N GLY A 288 -9.25 -6.15 29.09
CA GLY A 288 -8.79 -6.37 30.46
C GLY A 288 -8.05 -5.18 31.07
N ALA A 289 -7.85 -5.23 32.39
CA ALA A 289 -7.38 -4.08 33.17
C ALA A 289 -5.93 -3.66 32.85
N GLU A 290 -5.03 -4.60 32.60
CA GLU A 290 -3.62 -4.31 32.33
C GLU A 290 -3.45 -3.55 31.01
N MET A 291 -4.10 -4.01 29.95
CA MET A 291 -4.07 -3.36 28.64
C MET A 291 -4.80 -2.01 28.67
N ALA A 292 -5.93 -1.91 29.37
CA ALA A 292 -6.64 -0.63 29.56
C ALA A 292 -5.76 0.41 30.27
N ASN A 293 -5.03 0.00 31.33
CA ASN A 293 -4.08 0.88 32.01
C ASN A 293 -2.96 1.33 31.07
N PHE A 294 -2.41 0.41 30.28
CA PHE A 294 -1.35 0.72 29.31
C PHE A 294 -1.81 1.74 28.27
N ILE A 295 -2.98 1.54 27.66
CA ILE A 295 -3.53 2.45 26.63
C ILE A 295 -3.77 3.85 27.21
N VAL A 296 -4.39 3.95 28.39
CA VAL A 296 -4.66 5.24 29.04
C VAL A 296 -3.35 5.94 29.44
N ALA A 297 -2.37 5.21 29.98
CA ALA A 297 -1.06 5.76 30.29
C ALA A 297 -0.32 6.23 29.04
N ALA A 298 -0.37 5.46 27.94
CA ALA A 298 0.20 5.84 26.65
C ALA A 298 -0.43 7.11 26.08
N ARG A 299 -1.73 7.34 26.27
CA ARG A 299 -2.38 8.61 25.88
C ARG A 299 -1.93 9.80 26.73
N GLN A 300 -1.73 9.59 28.03
CA GLN A 300 -1.31 10.65 28.94
C GLN A 300 0.17 11.04 28.77
N HIS A 301 1.03 10.07 28.49
CA HIS A 301 2.48 10.24 28.53
C HIS A 301 3.17 10.10 27.17
N GLY A 302 2.42 9.70 26.13
CA GLY A 302 2.96 9.29 24.84
C GLY A 302 3.55 7.88 24.89
N LEU A 303 3.76 7.30 23.70
CA LEU A 303 4.53 6.07 23.56
C LEU A 303 6.01 6.43 23.51
N GLN A 304 6.78 5.92 24.47
CA GLN A 304 8.24 5.98 24.44
C GLN A 304 8.78 4.62 24.01
N ALA A 305 9.73 4.60 23.08
CA ALA A 305 10.44 3.38 22.75
C ALA A 305 11.05 2.77 24.01
N ALA A 306 10.89 1.45 24.19
CA ALA A 306 11.76 0.73 25.09
C ALA A 306 13.18 0.87 24.54
N VAL A 307 14.01 1.70 25.18
CA VAL A 307 15.44 1.76 24.88
C VAL A 307 16.00 0.38 25.16
N ASP A 308 16.32 -0.40 24.13
CA ASP A 308 17.05 -1.65 24.30
C ASP A 308 18.46 -1.30 24.79
N PRO A 309 18.82 -1.62 26.05
CA PRO A 309 20.15 -1.30 26.57
C PRO A 309 21.28 -2.06 25.85
N ASN A 310 20.95 -3.02 24.96
CA ASN A 310 21.90 -3.83 24.21
C ASN A 310 21.92 -3.55 22.69
N ALA A 311 21.20 -2.56 22.18
CA ALA A 311 21.26 -2.23 20.75
C ALA A 311 22.67 -1.70 20.37
N PRO A 312 23.36 -2.28 19.37
CA PRO A 312 24.64 -1.77 18.92
C PRO A 312 24.48 -0.36 18.34
N LYS A 313 25.36 0.55 18.77
CA LYS A 313 25.49 1.90 18.22
C LYS A 313 25.96 1.89 16.77
#